data_AF-A0A414ZJJ6-F1
#
_entry.id   AF-A0A414ZJJ6-F1
#
_cell.length_a   1.000
_cell.length_b   1.000
_cell.length_c   1.000
_cell.angle_alpha   90.00
_cell.angle_beta   90.00
_cell.angle_gamma   90.00
#
_symmetry.space_group_name_H-M   'P 1'
#
loop_
_entity.id
_entity.type
_entity.pdbx_description
1 polymer ?
#
loop_
_entity_poly.entity_id
_entity_poly.type
_entity_poly.pdbx_seq_one_letter_code
_entity_poly.pdbx_strand_id
1 'polypeptide(L)'
;MSGETKEVLDSNYGQNDVIINRLIDKMTLFDDNLMSLVFGQNIETTELLLRVIMERDIKVIDVRGQDELKNPVIGGRCITLDVHAIDVDGRHIDIEVQINAEGSHVRRARYHSSMMDAR
;
A
#
# COMPACT_ATOMS: atom_id res chain seq x y z
N MET A 1 -22.99 31.57 -30.10
CA MET A 1 -22.05 31.43 -28.97
C MET A 1 -22.36 30.22 -28.07
N SER A 2 -23.21 29.26 -28.45
CA SER A 2 -23.59 28.11 -27.59
C SER A 2 -23.06 26.74 -28.06
N GLY A 3 -22.20 26.72 -29.08
CA GLY A 3 -21.63 25.49 -29.65
C GLY A 3 -20.29 25.09 -29.06
N GLU A 4 -19.41 26.06 -28.81
CA GLU A 4 -18.03 25.81 -28.33
C GLU A 4 -17.96 25.26 -26.90
N THR A 5 -18.94 25.55 -26.04
CA THR A 5 -18.91 25.10 -24.64
C THR A 5 -19.26 23.62 -24.46
N LYS A 6 -20.02 23.00 -25.37
CA LYS A 6 -20.34 21.57 -25.29
C LYS A 6 -19.17 20.69 -25.75
N GLU A 7 -18.50 21.06 -26.85
CA GLU A 7 -17.37 20.27 -27.36
C GLU A 7 -16.17 20.25 -26.40
N VAL A 8 -15.90 21.36 -25.69
CA VAL A 8 -14.83 21.45 -24.70
C VAL A 8 -15.13 20.66 -23.42
N LEU A 9 -16.42 20.53 -23.04
CA LEU A 9 -16.82 19.70 -21.90
C LEU A 9 -16.72 18.22 -22.27
N ASP A 10 -17.25 17.81 -23.42
CA ASP A 10 -17.20 16.42 -23.90
C ASP A 10 -15.77 15.94 -24.19
N SER A 11 -14.88 16.82 -24.70
CA SER A 11 -13.46 16.49 -24.89
C SER A 11 -12.73 16.26 -23.57
N ASN A 12 -13.08 17.02 -22.52
CA ASN A 12 -12.50 16.85 -21.19
C ASN A 12 -12.97 15.54 -20.53
N TYR A 13 -14.21 15.12 -20.73
CA TYR A 13 -14.70 13.82 -20.21
C TYR A 13 -13.94 12.64 -20.82
N GLY A 14 -13.83 12.58 -22.15
CA GLY A 14 -13.09 11.49 -22.81
C GLY A 14 -11.60 11.45 -22.43
N GLN A 15 -10.99 12.61 -22.20
CA GLN A 15 -9.58 12.70 -21.80
C GLN A 15 -9.37 12.33 -20.32
N ASN A 16 -10.32 12.66 -19.45
CA ASN A 16 -10.34 12.21 -18.06
C ASN A 16 -10.55 10.70 -17.96
N ASP A 17 -11.42 10.11 -18.79
CA ASP A 17 -11.65 8.66 -18.80
C ASP A 17 -10.38 7.89 -19.19
N VAL A 18 -9.62 8.37 -20.18
CA VAL A 18 -8.34 7.76 -20.56
C VAL A 18 -7.31 7.85 -19.43
N ILE A 19 -7.28 8.96 -18.69
CA ILE A 19 -6.37 9.13 -17.55
C ILE A 19 -6.78 8.23 -16.38
N ILE A 20 -8.07 8.20 -16.04
CA ILE A 20 -8.63 7.37 -14.97
C ILE A 20 -8.38 5.90 -15.27
N ASN A 21 -8.69 5.43 -16.49
CA ASN A 21 -8.45 4.04 -16.86
C ASN A 21 -6.96 3.68 -16.81
N ARG A 22 -6.06 4.56 -17.24
CA ARG A 22 -4.61 4.34 -17.11
C ARG A 22 -4.12 4.30 -15.66
N LEU A 23 -4.78 5.00 -14.74
CA LEU A 23 -4.49 4.92 -13.31
C LEU A 23 -4.99 3.59 -12.75
N ILE A 24 -6.23 3.21 -13.05
CA ILE A 24 -6.84 1.95 -12.61
C ILE A 24 -6.06 0.73 -13.14
N ASP A 25 -5.62 0.75 -14.40
CA ASP A 25 -4.83 -0.33 -15.01
C ASP A 25 -3.52 -0.60 -14.27
N LYS A 26 -3.01 0.38 -13.53
CA LYS A 26 -1.80 0.26 -12.72
C LYS A 26 -2.09 -0.04 -11.26
N MET A 27 -3.36 -0.02 -10.84
CA MET A 27 -3.74 -0.27 -9.46
C MET A 27 -3.65 -1.75 -9.13
N THR A 28 -2.89 -2.09 -8.09
CA THR A 28 -2.78 -3.43 -7.53
C THR A 28 -3.24 -3.47 -6.07
N LEU A 29 -3.61 -4.66 -5.58
CA LEU A 29 -3.92 -4.85 -4.15
C LEU A 29 -2.74 -4.49 -3.24
N PHE A 30 -1.52 -4.61 -3.76
CA PHE A 30 -0.29 -4.19 -3.10
C PHE A 30 0.17 -2.83 -3.60
N ASP A 31 -0.74 -1.91 -3.89
CA ASP A 31 -0.40 -0.49 -4.01
C ASP A 31 -0.76 0.24 -2.73
N ASP A 32 -0.01 1.28 -2.39
CA ASP A 32 -0.21 2.06 -1.16
C ASP A 32 -1.71 2.34 -0.89
N ASN A 33 -2.40 3.04 -1.81
CA ASN A 33 -3.78 3.44 -1.55
C ASN A 33 -4.74 2.26 -1.38
N LEU A 34 -4.56 1.18 -2.14
CA LEU A 34 -5.50 0.06 -2.13
C LEU A 34 -5.20 -0.92 -1.00
N MET A 35 -3.93 -1.11 -0.64
CA MET A 35 -3.50 -2.03 0.40
C MET A 35 -4.07 -1.62 1.76
N SER A 36 -4.00 -0.33 2.13
CA SER A 36 -4.58 0.15 3.38
C SER A 36 -6.12 0.07 3.38
N LEU A 37 -6.77 0.38 2.25
CA LEU A 37 -8.23 0.34 2.16
C LEU A 37 -8.79 -1.09 2.20
N VAL A 38 -8.13 -2.04 1.56
CA VAL A 38 -8.62 -3.42 1.44
C VAL A 38 -8.26 -4.26 2.66
N PHE A 39 -7.02 -4.11 3.17
CA PHE A 39 -6.50 -4.96 4.23
C PHE A 39 -6.44 -4.27 5.60
N GLY A 40 -6.37 -2.94 5.64
CA GLY A 40 -6.40 -2.19 6.90
C GLY A 40 -7.66 -2.51 7.68
N GLN A 41 -7.50 -3.02 8.91
CA GLN A 41 -8.59 -3.47 9.79
C GLN A 41 -9.42 -4.67 9.28
N ASN A 42 -9.07 -5.25 8.12
CA ASN A 42 -9.78 -6.39 7.55
C ASN A 42 -9.03 -7.70 7.83
N ILE A 43 -9.31 -8.27 9.01
CA ILE A 43 -8.66 -9.47 9.54
C ILE A 43 -8.85 -10.67 8.61
N GLU A 44 -10.08 -10.95 8.17
CA GLU A 44 -10.40 -12.15 7.40
C GLU A 44 -9.69 -12.16 6.03
N THR A 45 -9.69 -11.01 5.36
CA THR A 45 -9.05 -10.89 4.04
C THR A 45 -7.54 -10.99 4.17
N THR A 46 -6.97 -10.35 5.20
CA THR A 46 -5.53 -10.42 5.50
C THR A 46 -5.11 -11.85 5.87
N GLU A 47 -5.91 -12.56 6.68
CA GLU A 47 -5.65 -13.96 7.05
C GLU A 47 -5.64 -14.87 5.82
N LEU A 48 -6.64 -14.77 4.95
CA LEU A 48 -6.70 -15.55 3.72
C LEU A 48 -5.48 -15.29 2.84
N LEU A 49 -5.15 -14.02 2.61
CA LEU A 49 -4.01 -13.64 1.79
C LEU A 49 -2.69 -14.19 2.35
N LEU A 50 -2.45 -14.02 3.65
CA LEU A 50 -1.22 -14.47 4.29
C LEU A 50 -1.12 -15.99 4.34
N ARG A 51 -2.23 -16.71 4.54
CA ARG A 51 -2.24 -18.18 4.44
C ARG A 51 -1.82 -18.66 3.05
N VAL A 52 -2.27 -17.97 2.00
CA VAL A 52 -1.90 -18.28 0.61
C VAL A 52 -0.42 -17.99 0.36
N ILE A 53 0.07 -16.81 0.77
CA ILE A 53 1.45 -16.37 0.50
C ILE A 53 2.47 -17.19 1.30
N MET A 54 2.17 -17.46 2.57
CA MET A 54 3.09 -18.16 3.47
C MET A 54 2.97 -19.69 3.38
N GLU A 55 1.97 -20.19 2.67
CA GLU A 55 1.60 -21.62 2.61
C GLU A 55 1.46 -22.25 4.01
N ARG A 56 0.92 -21.47 4.95
CA ARG A 56 0.88 -21.83 6.37
C ARG A 56 -0.44 -21.44 6.98
N ASP A 57 -0.98 -22.31 7.83
CA ASP A 57 -2.17 -21.97 8.60
C ASP A 57 -1.83 -21.08 9.80
N ILE A 58 -2.50 -19.93 9.85
CA ILE A 58 -2.37 -18.89 10.87
C ILE A 58 -3.73 -18.29 11.19
N LYS A 59 -3.88 -17.73 12.38
CA LYS A 59 -5.03 -16.92 12.80
C LYS A 59 -4.58 -15.48 13.00
N VAL A 60 -5.11 -14.54 12.23
CA VAL A 60 -4.82 -13.11 12.42
C VAL A 60 -5.66 -12.58 13.58
N ILE A 61 -5.01 -11.82 14.47
CA ILE A 61 -5.60 -11.20 15.66
C ILE A 61 -5.83 -9.71 15.43
N ASP A 62 -4.83 -9.04 14.84
CA ASP A 62 -4.88 -7.60 14.59
C ASP A 62 -4.17 -7.29 13.27
N VAL A 63 -4.66 -6.28 12.58
CA VAL A 63 -4.06 -5.76 11.35
C VAL A 63 -4.17 -4.24 11.30
N ARG A 64 -3.04 -3.57 11.09
CA ARG A 64 -2.95 -2.12 11.03
C ARG A 64 -2.22 -1.68 9.77
N GLY A 65 -2.91 -0.92 8.94
CA GLY A 65 -2.25 -0.14 7.89
C GLY A 65 -1.60 1.09 8.51
N GLN A 66 -0.29 1.26 8.31
CA GLN A 66 0.44 2.45 8.73
C GLN A 66 0.94 3.21 7.50
N ASP A 67 0.57 4.49 7.41
CA ASP A 67 1.08 5.40 6.39
C ASP A 67 2.47 5.90 6.80
N GLU A 68 3.53 5.46 6.13
CA GLU A 68 4.84 6.10 6.27
C GLU A 68 4.95 7.31 5.34
N LEU A 69 5.09 8.50 5.93
CA LEU A 69 5.46 9.71 5.20
C LEU A 69 6.92 9.61 4.75
N LYS A 70 7.17 9.31 3.46
CA LYS A 70 8.50 9.52 2.86
C LYS A 70 8.61 10.95 2.30
N ASN A 71 9.85 11.43 2.21
CA ASN A 71 10.18 12.74 1.65
C ASN A 71 9.58 12.91 0.22
N PRO A 72 8.84 13.99 -0.06
CA PRO A 72 8.20 14.23 -1.36
C PRO A 72 9.16 14.20 -2.56
N VAL A 73 10.47 14.40 -2.36
CA VAL A 73 11.50 14.33 -3.42
C VAL A 73 11.68 12.92 -3.99
N ILE A 74 11.29 11.86 -3.27
CA ILE A 74 11.44 10.45 -3.69
C ILE A 74 10.12 9.87 -4.24
N GLY A 75 9.03 10.64 -4.22
CA GLY A 75 7.84 10.31 -5.00
C GLY A 75 7.09 9.05 -4.56
N GLY A 76 6.90 8.84 -3.25
CA GLY A 76 5.97 7.81 -2.79
C GLY A 76 5.60 7.99 -1.33
N ARG A 77 4.34 7.72 -0.99
CA ARG A 77 4.03 7.19 0.34
C ARG A 77 4.53 5.75 0.36
N CYS A 78 4.63 5.13 1.51
CA CYS A 78 4.84 3.69 1.58
C CYS A 78 3.97 3.22 2.71
N ILE A 79 3.07 2.30 2.40
CA ILE A 79 2.25 1.71 3.46
C ILE A 79 2.95 0.46 3.95
N THR A 80 3.01 0.35 5.27
CA THR A 80 3.41 -0.87 5.97
C THR A 80 2.14 -1.48 6.57
N LEU A 81 1.87 -2.74 6.26
CA LEU A 81 0.82 -3.51 6.92
C LEU A 81 1.45 -4.29 8.08
N ASP A 82 1.09 -3.93 9.30
CA ASP A 82 1.52 -4.61 10.52
C ASP A 82 0.43 -5.60 10.95
N VAL A 83 0.79 -6.88 11.08
CA VAL A 83 -0.15 -7.97 11.33
C VAL A 83 0.33 -8.82 12.49
N HIS A 84 -0.51 -8.96 13.51
CA HIS A 84 -0.27 -9.88 14.62
C HIS A 84 -1.10 -11.14 14.42
N ALA A 85 -0.45 -12.32 14.43
CA ALA A 85 -1.09 -13.60 14.20
C ALA A 85 -0.62 -14.69 15.18
N ILE A 86 -1.37 -15.79 15.25
CA ILE A 86 -0.99 -17.02 15.98
C ILE A 86 -0.99 -18.20 15.01
N ASP A 87 0.03 -19.05 15.07
CA ASP A 87 0.07 -20.31 14.31
C ASP A 87 -0.66 -21.47 14.99
N VAL A 88 -0.73 -22.60 14.28
CA VAL A 88 -1.34 -23.85 14.78
C VAL A 88 -0.69 -24.40 16.06
N ASP A 89 0.56 -24.05 16.36
CA ASP A 89 1.27 -24.46 17.57
C ASP A 89 1.02 -23.48 18.75
N GLY A 90 0.20 -22.44 18.53
CA GLY A 90 -0.07 -21.40 19.51
C GLY A 90 1.05 -20.35 19.64
N ARG A 91 2.00 -20.29 18.70
CA ARG A 91 3.06 -19.27 18.71
C ARG A 91 2.56 -17.99 18.07
N HIS A 92 2.87 -16.87 18.71
CA HIS A 92 2.64 -15.54 18.15
C HIS A 92 3.64 -15.23 17.04
N ILE A 93 3.17 -14.61 15.96
CA ILE A 93 3.93 -14.21 14.78
C ILE A 93 3.56 -12.76 14.46
N ASP A 94 4.56 -11.89 14.42
CA ASP A 94 4.42 -10.53 13.91
C ASP A 94 4.88 -10.51 12.45
N ILE A 95 4.01 -10.04 11.56
CA ILE A 95 4.21 -10.06 10.11
C ILE A 95 4.10 -8.61 9.60
N GLU A 96 5.16 -8.15 8.94
CA GLU A 96 5.22 -6.83 8.33
C GLU A 96 5.23 -6.96 6.80
N VAL A 97 4.20 -6.45 6.14
CA VAL A 97 4.11 -6.43 4.67
C VAL A 97 4.46 -5.05 4.15
N GLN A 98 5.43 -5.00 3.24
CA GLN A 98 5.90 -3.77 2.60
C GLN A 98 6.09 -3.96 1.10
N ILE A 99 5.78 -2.92 0.33
CA ILE A 99 6.07 -2.86 -1.10
C ILE A 99 7.53 -2.48 -1.28
N ASN A 100 8.27 -3.28 -2.05
CA ASN A 100 9.65 -2.97 -2.39
C ASN A 100 9.69 -1.78 -3.34
N ALA A 101 9.88 -0.58 -2.80
CA ALA A 101 10.25 0.57 -3.60
C ALA A 101 11.73 0.40 -4.00
N GLU A 102 11.97 0.01 -5.24
CA GLU A 102 13.31 -0.10 -5.85
C GLU A 102 14.20 1.09 -5.42
N GLY A 103 15.32 0.80 -4.75
CA GLY A 103 16.29 1.81 -4.29
C GLY A 103 16.01 2.43 -2.90
N SER A 104 14.94 2.03 -2.20
CA SER A 104 14.62 2.55 -0.86
C SER A 104 15.46 1.96 0.28
N HIS A 105 15.97 0.73 0.13
CA HIS A 105 16.74 0.04 1.18
C HIS A 105 18.04 0.75 1.60
N VAL A 106 18.84 1.22 0.64
CA VAL A 106 20.12 1.90 0.92
C VAL A 106 19.89 3.26 1.59
N ARG A 107 18.84 3.98 1.18
CA ARG A 107 18.48 5.27 1.79
C ARG A 107 17.86 5.06 3.18
N ARG A 108 16.97 4.07 3.35
CA ARG A 108 16.35 3.71 4.65
C ARG A 108 17.40 3.30 5.68
N ALA A 109 18.38 2.46 5.32
CA ALA A 109 19.48 2.08 6.21
C ALA A 109 20.33 3.30 6.63
N ARG A 110 20.67 4.19 5.69
CA ARG A 110 21.41 5.43 6.02
C ARG A 110 20.63 6.36 6.92
N TYR A 111 19.34 6.60 6.66
CA TYR A 111 18.50 7.46 7.50
C TYR A 111 18.23 6.86 8.88
N HIS A 112 17.98 5.54 8.96
CA HIS A 112 17.78 4.87 10.24
C HIS A 112 19.05 4.95 11.11
N SER A 113 20.23 4.83 10.49
CA SER A 113 21.51 5.09 11.15
C SER A 113 21.68 6.56 11.55
N SER A 114 21.21 7.51 10.73
CA SER A 114 21.32 8.95 11.00
C SER A 114 20.42 9.40 12.16
N MET A 115 19.21 8.83 12.28
CA MET A 115 18.29 9.17 13.36
C MET A 115 18.71 8.57 14.71
N MET A 116 19.52 7.51 14.72
CA MET A 116 20.11 6.97 15.94
C MET A 116 21.35 7.74 16.40
N ASP A 117 22.06 8.41 15.48
CA ASP A 117 23.28 9.17 15.73
C ASP A 117 23.02 10.63 16.16
N ALA A 118 21.77 11.11 16.07
CA ALA A 118 21.39 12.48 16.42
C ALA A 118 21.02 12.65 17.92
N ARG A 119 21.72 11.99 18.83
CA ARG A 119 21.55 12.17 20.29
C ARG A 119 22.70 12.97 20.91
#